data_AF-A0A060XXJ4-F1
#
_entry.id   AF-A0A060XXJ4-F1
#
_cell.length_a   1.000
_cell.length_b   1.000
_cell.length_c   1.000
_cell.angle_alpha   90.00
_cell.angle_beta   90.00
_cell.angle_gamma   90.00
#
_symmetry.space_group_name_H-M   'P 1'
#
loop_
_entity.id
_entity.type
_entity.pdbx_description
1 polymer ?
#
loop_
_entity_poly.entity_id
_entity_poly.type
_entity_poly.pdbx_seq_one_letter_code
_entity_poly.pdbx_strand_id
1 'polypeptide(L)'
;MTLLSILFQVPFHMHINLELLECVYLVSAMLLEIPYMAAHEFDARRRMISKQFHHQLRVGERQPLLGPPESMREHVVAASKSMKMGDWRTCHSFIINEKMNSKVWDLFPETQCVREMLVRKIQEESLRTYLFTYSSVYDSISMETLKEMFELELPMVHSIISKMIINEELMASLDQPTQTVVMHRTEPTSLQNMALQLAEKLGGLVENNERVFDLKQGVYGGYFNRDQKGYQQKQGGYNRDGQRGGYQQKQGGYNRENHLRNRFGLWAASWGKL
;
A
#
# COMPACT_ATOMS: atom_id res chain seq x y z
N MET A 1 15.14 8.77 31.42
CA MET A 1 14.78 7.56 30.66
C MET A 1 15.78 7.19 29.56
N THR A 2 16.85 7.95 29.32
CA THR A 2 17.79 7.72 28.19
C THR A 2 19.05 6.90 28.54
N LEU A 3 19.48 6.89 29.81
CA LEU A 3 20.70 6.15 30.21
C LEU A 3 20.45 4.65 30.45
N LEU A 4 19.27 4.29 30.93
CA LEU A 4 18.90 2.89 31.21
C LEU A 4 18.66 2.08 29.93
N SER A 5 18.29 2.75 28.83
CA SER A 5 18.11 2.11 27.51
C SER A 5 19.43 1.74 26.84
N ILE A 6 20.55 2.39 27.17
CA ILE A 6 21.87 2.06 26.63
C ILE A 6 22.39 0.75 27.25
N LEU A 7 21.96 0.40 28.47
CA LEU A 7 22.37 -0.83 29.16
C LEU A 7 21.79 -2.11 28.53
N PHE A 8 20.71 -2.01 27.74
CA PHE A 8 20.14 -3.11 26.96
C PHE A 8 20.65 -3.13 25.51
N GLN A 9 21.65 -2.31 25.19
CA GLN A 9 22.22 -2.29 23.85
C GLN A 9 23.10 -3.53 23.64
N VAL A 10 22.82 -4.26 22.57
CA VAL A 10 23.60 -5.43 22.17
C VAL A 10 25.04 -5.03 21.81
N PRO A 11 26.02 -5.92 21.97
CA PRO A 11 27.39 -5.68 21.53
C PRO A 11 27.50 -5.41 20.03
N PHE A 12 28.50 -4.62 19.61
CA PHE A 12 28.63 -4.18 18.21
C PHE A 12 28.73 -5.30 17.18
N HIS A 13 29.35 -6.43 17.53
CA HIS A 13 29.44 -7.60 16.64
C HIS A 13 28.10 -8.36 16.46
N MET A 14 27.09 -8.02 17.27
CA MET A 14 25.71 -8.51 17.11
C MET A 14 24.80 -7.49 16.41
N HIS A 15 25.31 -6.29 16.08
CA HIS A 15 24.53 -5.30 15.36
C HIS A 15 24.34 -5.71 13.91
N ILE A 16 23.11 -5.55 13.42
CA ILE A 16 22.80 -5.60 11.99
C ILE A 16 22.87 -4.17 11.46
N ASN A 17 23.49 -3.97 10.30
CA ASN A 17 23.57 -2.66 9.68
C ASN A 17 22.16 -2.12 9.36
N LEU A 18 21.82 -0.94 9.87
CA LEU A 18 20.52 -0.31 9.63
C LEU A 18 20.36 0.17 8.18
N GLU A 19 21.45 0.58 7.52
CA GLU A 19 21.41 0.95 6.10
C GLU A 19 21.08 -0.27 5.22
N LEU A 20 21.66 -1.43 5.54
CA LEU A 20 21.34 -2.70 4.89
C LEU A 20 19.84 -3.02 5.03
N LEU A 21 19.32 -2.93 6.25
CA LEU A 21 17.91 -3.20 6.53
C LEU A 21 16.98 -2.25 5.75
N GLU A 22 17.30 -0.96 5.75
CA GLU A 22 16.55 0.03 4.99
C GLU A 22 16.62 -0.22 3.48
N CYS A 23 17.77 -0.67 2.96
CA CYS A 23 17.94 -0.99 1.54
C CYS A 23 17.06 -2.15 1.13
N VAL A 24 17.14 -3.25 1.86
CA VAL A 24 16.36 -4.46 1.59
C VAL A 24 14.88 -4.13 1.65
N TYR A 25 14.45 -3.32 2.63
CA TYR A 25 13.08 -2.86 2.72
C TYR A 25 12.65 -2.04 1.50
N LEU A 26 13.44 -1.03 1.11
CA LEU A 26 13.08 -0.15 0.00
C LEU A 26 13.09 -0.88 -1.36
N VAL A 27 14.05 -1.78 -1.59
CA VAL A 27 14.12 -2.61 -2.80
C VAL A 27 12.93 -3.58 -2.85
N SER A 28 12.57 -4.22 -1.74
CA SER A 28 11.39 -5.09 -1.69
C SER A 28 10.09 -4.31 -1.93
N ALA A 29 9.98 -3.11 -1.32
CA ALA A 29 8.85 -2.22 -1.57
C ALA A 29 8.79 -1.77 -3.03
N MET A 30 9.94 -1.46 -3.64
CA MET A 30 10.05 -1.07 -5.05
C MET A 30 9.50 -2.16 -5.99
N LEU A 31 9.94 -3.41 -5.81
CA LEU A 31 9.52 -4.55 -6.63
C LEU A 31 8.02 -4.84 -6.53
N LEU A 32 7.38 -4.53 -5.40
CA LEU A 32 5.94 -4.75 -5.21
C LEU A 32 5.10 -3.55 -5.65
N GLU A 33 5.53 -2.33 -5.31
CA GLU A 33 4.74 -1.12 -5.52
C GLU A 33 4.74 -0.67 -6.97
N ILE A 34 5.87 -0.76 -7.69
CA ILE A 34 5.93 -0.21 -9.06
C ILE A 34 4.99 -0.96 -10.02
N PRO A 35 5.01 -2.31 -10.09
CA PRO A 35 4.07 -3.03 -10.94
C PRO A 35 2.63 -2.81 -10.51
N TYR A 36 2.37 -2.72 -9.19
CA TYR A 36 1.03 -2.46 -8.65
C TYR A 36 0.53 -1.06 -9.06
N MET A 37 1.38 -0.03 -8.94
CA MET A 37 1.07 1.34 -9.34
C MET A 37 0.87 1.48 -10.85
N ALA A 38 1.62 0.73 -11.67
CA ALA A 38 1.46 0.72 -13.12
C ALA A 38 0.13 0.06 -13.53
N ALA A 39 -0.18 -1.10 -12.96
CA ALA A 39 -1.44 -1.81 -13.23
C ALA A 39 -2.69 -1.01 -12.82
N HIS A 40 -2.62 -0.29 -11.69
CA HIS A 40 -3.75 0.44 -11.12
C HIS A 40 -3.60 1.96 -11.28
N GLU A 41 -2.92 2.45 -12.32
CA GLU A 41 -2.69 3.89 -12.50
C GLU A 41 -4.02 4.67 -12.54
N PHE A 42 -5.07 4.06 -13.11
CA PHE A 42 -6.40 4.64 -13.29
C PHE A 42 -7.42 4.30 -12.19
N ASP A 43 -7.08 3.45 -11.22
CA ASP A 43 -7.99 3.09 -10.13
C ASP A 43 -8.03 4.21 -9.07
N ALA A 44 -9.24 4.58 -8.63
CA ALA A 44 -9.45 5.56 -7.55
C ALA A 44 -9.06 4.98 -6.17
N ARG A 45 -9.13 3.66 -5.98
CA ARG A 45 -8.82 2.98 -4.73
C ARG A 45 -7.35 2.58 -4.64
N ARG A 46 -6.45 3.56 -4.76
CA ARG A 46 -5.00 3.34 -4.58
C ARG A 46 -4.70 2.84 -3.18
N ARG A 47 -4.55 1.52 -3.02
CA ARG A 47 -4.09 0.93 -1.76
C ARG A 47 -2.58 1.08 -1.68
N MET A 48 -2.12 1.99 -0.84
CA MET A 48 -0.69 2.16 -0.57
C MET A 48 -0.18 0.96 0.24
N ILE A 49 0.79 0.21 -0.30
CA ILE A 49 1.39 -0.96 0.37
C ILE A 49 2.42 -0.47 1.39
N SER A 50 3.33 0.44 0.98
CA SER A 50 4.33 1.07 1.81
C SER A 50 4.20 2.59 1.85
N LYS A 51 3.88 3.11 3.04
CA LYS A 51 3.86 4.56 3.31
C LYS A 51 5.26 5.19 3.23
N GLN A 52 6.28 4.47 3.72
CA GLN A 52 7.64 4.97 3.77
C GLN A 52 8.23 5.11 2.36
N PHE A 53 8.03 4.12 1.49
CA PHE A 53 8.48 4.17 0.11
C PHE A 53 7.84 5.33 -0.67
N HIS A 54 6.53 5.50 -0.54
CA HIS A 54 5.80 6.63 -1.15
C HIS A 54 6.29 8.00 -0.66
N HIS A 55 6.64 8.09 0.63
CA HIS A 55 7.24 9.31 1.15
C HIS A 55 8.60 9.59 0.49
N GLN A 56 9.46 8.58 0.35
CA GLN A 56 10.77 8.72 -0.32
C GLN A 56 10.63 9.13 -1.79
N LEU A 57 9.71 8.50 -2.55
CA LEU A 57 9.41 8.90 -3.92
C LEU A 57 8.98 10.37 -4.01
N ARG A 58 8.06 10.79 -3.15
CA ARG A 58 7.55 12.17 -3.12
C ARG A 58 8.64 13.18 -2.75
N VAL A 59 9.51 12.83 -1.81
CA VAL A 59 10.65 13.69 -1.44
C VAL A 59 11.62 13.82 -2.61
N GLY A 60 11.92 12.72 -3.31
CA GLY A 60 12.77 12.72 -4.50
C GLY A 60 12.16 13.45 -5.70
N GLU A 61 10.83 13.43 -5.89
CA GLU A 61 10.15 14.17 -6.95
C GLU A 61 10.07 15.68 -6.69
N ARG A 62 10.04 16.10 -5.42
CA ARG A 62 10.00 17.51 -5.04
C ARG A 62 11.33 18.24 -5.23
N GLN A 63 12.42 17.50 -5.41
CA GLN A 63 13.73 18.10 -5.65
C GLN A 63 13.79 18.68 -7.07
N PRO A 64 13.95 20.01 -7.25
CA PRO A 64 13.93 20.65 -8.56
C PRO A 64 15.17 20.34 -9.41
N LEU A 65 16.28 19.97 -8.78
CA LEU A 65 17.52 19.57 -9.42
C LEU A 65 17.87 18.16 -8.94
N LEU A 66 17.71 17.17 -9.83
CA LEU A 66 18.16 15.80 -9.57
C LEU A 66 19.59 15.64 -10.10
N GLY A 67 20.55 15.49 -9.20
CA GLY A 67 21.91 15.07 -9.54
C GLY A 67 22.01 13.54 -9.70
N PRO A 68 23.19 13.01 -10.10
CA PRO A 68 23.44 11.58 -10.02
C PRO A 68 23.30 11.10 -8.57
N PRO A 69 22.72 9.92 -8.33
CA PRO A 69 22.42 9.47 -6.98
C PRO A 69 23.71 9.24 -6.18
N GLU A 70 23.75 9.74 -4.95
CA GLU A 70 24.89 9.54 -4.04
C GLU A 70 24.48 8.73 -2.81
N SER A 71 23.27 8.99 -2.32
CA SER A 71 22.69 8.27 -1.20
C SER A 71 22.03 6.96 -1.64
N MET A 72 22.02 5.97 -0.76
CA MET A 72 21.34 4.69 -1.00
C MET A 72 19.85 4.89 -1.34
N ARG A 73 19.17 5.82 -0.66
CA ARG A 73 17.76 6.14 -0.92
C ARG A 73 17.56 6.73 -2.31
N GLU A 74 18.47 7.60 -2.74
CA GLU A 74 18.43 8.22 -4.07
C GLU A 74 18.65 7.20 -5.18
N HIS A 75 19.57 6.25 -4.97
CA HIS A 75 19.78 5.15 -5.92
C HIS A 75 18.50 4.33 -6.09
N VAL A 76 17.81 3.98 -4.99
CA VAL A 76 16.54 3.23 -5.08
C VAL A 76 15.44 4.07 -5.73
N VAL A 77 15.35 5.38 -5.46
CA VAL A 77 14.37 6.27 -6.12
C VAL A 77 14.66 6.41 -7.62
N ALA A 78 15.93 6.54 -8.02
CA ALA A 78 16.34 6.59 -9.42
C ALA A 78 16.07 5.26 -10.16
N ALA A 79 16.38 4.14 -9.49
CA ALA A 79 16.04 2.80 -9.98
C ALA A 79 14.53 2.65 -10.16
N SER A 80 13.74 3.12 -9.20
CA SER A 80 12.27 3.09 -9.25
C SER A 80 11.71 3.84 -10.47
N LYS A 81 12.26 5.02 -10.78
CA LYS A 81 11.85 5.81 -11.95
C LYS A 81 12.17 5.07 -13.25
N SER A 82 13.34 4.45 -13.33
CA SER A 82 13.78 3.70 -14.51
C SER A 82 12.95 2.43 -14.72
N MET A 83 12.66 1.72 -13.63
CA MET A 83 11.80 0.54 -13.62
C MET A 83 10.37 0.86 -14.04
N LYS A 84 9.82 2.03 -13.65
CA LYS A 84 8.51 2.50 -14.12
C LYS A 84 8.46 2.65 -15.64
N MET A 85 9.57 3.03 -16.28
CA MET A 85 9.66 3.10 -17.74
C MET A 85 9.91 1.73 -18.40
N GLY A 86 10.10 0.68 -17.61
CA GLY A 86 10.41 -0.67 -18.09
C GLY A 86 11.88 -0.88 -18.48
N ASP A 87 12.77 0.07 -18.18
CA ASP A 87 14.21 -0.10 -18.43
C ASP A 87 14.90 -0.79 -17.24
N TRP A 88 15.09 -2.10 -17.39
CA TRP A 88 15.73 -2.93 -16.36
C TRP A 88 17.24 -2.71 -16.29
N ARG A 89 17.91 -2.30 -17.38
CA ARG A 89 19.38 -2.17 -17.44
C ARG A 89 19.84 -1.00 -16.59
N THR A 90 19.18 0.15 -16.75
CA THR A 90 19.45 1.33 -15.92
C THR A 90 19.04 1.09 -14.47
N CYS A 91 17.90 0.44 -14.22
CA CYS A 91 17.49 0.02 -12.88
C CYS A 91 18.56 -0.85 -12.20
N HIS A 92 19.04 -1.88 -12.91
CA HIS A 92 20.13 -2.75 -12.47
C HIS A 92 21.41 -1.95 -12.17
N SER A 93 21.80 -1.01 -13.04
CA SER A 93 23.00 -0.18 -12.84
C SER A 93 22.94 0.70 -11.58
N PHE A 94 21.74 1.16 -11.20
CA PHE A 94 21.56 1.96 -9.99
C PHE A 94 21.60 1.10 -8.72
N ILE A 95 21.10 -0.13 -8.77
CA ILE A 95 21.03 -1.03 -7.60
C ILE A 95 22.35 -1.77 -7.38
N ILE A 96 22.99 -2.19 -8.47
CA ILE A 96 24.28 -2.89 -8.48
C ILE A 96 25.33 -1.91 -9.00
N ASN A 97 25.68 -0.95 -8.15
CA ASN A 97 26.79 -0.03 -8.34
C ASN A 97 27.90 -0.37 -7.33
N GLU A 98 29.16 -0.08 -7.64
CA GLU A 98 30.31 -0.28 -6.75
C GLU A 98 30.07 0.34 -5.36
N LYS A 99 29.47 1.55 -5.33
CA LYS A 99 29.10 2.25 -4.10
C LYS A 99 28.03 1.52 -3.27
N MET A 100 27.02 0.93 -3.92
CA MET A 100 25.98 0.18 -3.22
C MET A 100 26.45 -1.22 -2.82
N ASN A 101 27.31 -1.84 -3.64
CA ASN A 101 27.94 -3.11 -3.33
C ASN A 101 28.73 -3.02 -2.04
N SER A 102 29.63 -2.04 -1.93
CA SER A 102 30.45 -1.85 -0.73
C SER A 102 29.63 -1.53 0.53
N LYS A 103 28.52 -0.80 0.40
CA LYS A 103 27.69 -0.38 1.54
C LYS A 103 26.69 -1.43 2.02
N VAL A 104 26.14 -2.22 1.10
CA VAL A 104 24.97 -3.08 1.36
C VAL A 104 25.30 -4.52 1.01
N TRP A 105 25.65 -4.79 -0.25
CA TRP A 105 25.68 -6.15 -0.76
C TRP A 105 26.87 -6.97 -0.27
N ASP A 106 28.03 -6.36 -0.01
CA ASP A 106 29.23 -7.04 0.48
C ASP A 106 29.14 -7.46 1.97
N LEU A 107 28.09 -7.01 2.67
CA LEU A 107 27.82 -7.40 4.06
C LEU A 107 27.16 -8.78 4.16
N PHE A 108 26.66 -9.34 3.07
CA PHE A 108 26.06 -10.67 3.05
C PHE A 108 27.12 -11.77 2.93
N PRO A 109 26.96 -12.92 3.61
CA PRO A 109 27.84 -14.07 3.41
C PRO A 109 27.79 -14.64 1.98
N GLU A 110 26.62 -14.62 1.33
CA GLU A 110 26.38 -15.15 -0.02
C GLU A 110 26.01 -14.02 -0.99
N THR A 111 26.97 -13.13 -1.28
CA THR A 111 26.74 -11.93 -2.09
C THR A 111 26.28 -12.25 -3.52
N GLN A 112 26.87 -13.27 -4.14
CA GLN A 112 26.63 -13.60 -5.55
C GLN A 112 25.22 -14.13 -5.80
N CYS A 113 24.75 -15.05 -4.96
CA CYS A 113 23.39 -15.62 -5.05
C CYS A 113 22.32 -14.52 -4.92
N VAL A 114 22.51 -13.61 -3.96
CA VAL A 114 21.58 -12.49 -3.74
C VAL A 114 21.56 -11.54 -4.94
N ARG A 115 22.73 -11.23 -5.53
CA ARG A 115 22.81 -10.38 -6.72
C ARG A 115 22.09 -10.99 -7.91
N GLU A 116 22.37 -12.26 -8.21
CA GLU A 116 21.73 -12.98 -9.33
C GLU A 116 20.21 -13.08 -9.15
N MET A 117 19.76 -13.41 -7.93
CA MET A 117 18.35 -13.41 -7.59
C MET A 117 17.72 -12.03 -7.81
N LEU A 118 18.39 -10.96 -7.39
CA LEU A 118 17.87 -9.60 -7.52
C LEU A 118 17.78 -9.15 -8.98
N VAL A 119 18.78 -9.47 -9.81
CA VAL A 119 18.74 -9.20 -11.25
C VAL A 119 17.54 -9.88 -11.89
N ARG A 120 17.35 -11.17 -11.62
CA ARG A 120 16.24 -11.95 -12.15
C ARG A 120 14.89 -11.35 -11.74
N LYS A 121 14.75 -10.94 -10.47
CA LYS A 121 13.53 -10.31 -9.96
C LYS A 121 13.27 -8.94 -10.58
N ILE A 122 14.31 -8.12 -10.78
CA ILE A 122 14.18 -6.82 -11.46
C ILE A 122 13.73 -7.03 -12.92
N GLN A 123 14.30 -8.01 -13.63
CA GLN A 123 13.89 -8.32 -15.00
C GLN A 123 12.42 -8.76 -15.08
N GLU A 124 12.01 -9.70 -14.23
CA GLU A 124 10.62 -10.20 -14.16
C GLU A 124 9.62 -9.06 -13.89
N GLU A 125 9.90 -8.21 -12.90
CA GLU A 125 8.99 -7.12 -12.52
C GLU A 125 9.05 -5.93 -13.49
N SER A 126 10.20 -5.68 -14.13
CA SER A 126 10.32 -4.65 -15.18
C SER A 126 9.52 -5.04 -16.42
N LEU A 127 9.52 -6.32 -16.81
CA LEU A 127 8.67 -6.85 -17.88
C LEU A 127 7.18 -6.64 -17.56
N ARG A 128 6.74 -7.00 -16.35
CA ARG A 128 5.35 -6.78 -15.90
C ARG A 128 4.97 -5.30 -15.98
N THR A 129 5.82 -4.43 -15.45
CA THR A 129 5.63 -2.97 -15.46
C THR A 129 5.58 -2.40 -16.87
N TYR A 130 6.46 -2.87 -17.75
CA TYR A 130 6.49 -2.47 -19.16
C TYR A 130 5.18 -2.82 -19.87
N LEU A 131 4.67 -4.04 -19.67
CA LEU A 131 3.40 -4.47 -20.24
C LEU A 131 2.23 -3.64 -19.70
N PHE A 132 2.19 -3.31 -18.41
CA PHE A 132 1.13 -2.44 -17.86
C PHE A 132 1.18 -1.01 -18.40
N THR A 133 2.36 -0.45 -18.57
CA THR A 133 2.51 0.96 -18.98
C THR A 133 2.21 1.14 -20.46
N TYR A 134 2.63 0.18 -21.29
CA TYR A 134 2.54 0.28 -22.75
C TYR A 134 1.48 -0.63 -23.37
N SER A 135 0.65 -1.34 -22.59
CA SER A 135 -0.46 -2.15 -23.10
C SER A 135 -1.38 -1.37 -24.05
N SER A 136 -1.65 -0.11 -23.72
CA SER A 136 -2.52 0.79 -24.49
C SER A 136 -2.02 1.12 -25.89
N VAL A 137 -0.70 1.07 -26.11
CA VAL A 137 -0.04 1.50 -27.36
C VAL A 137 0.20 0.33 -28.31
N TYR A 138 0.38 -0.87 -27.76
CA TYR A 138 0.69 -2.07 -28.55
C TYR A 138 -0.57 -2.85 -28.91
N ASP A 139 -0.74 -3.17 -30.20
CA ASP A 139 -1.80 -4.08 -30.65
C ASP A 139 -1.38 -5.55 -30.57
N SER A 140 -0.14 -5.84 -30.97
CA SER A 140 0.45 -7.17 -30.87
C SER A 140 1.94 -7.08 -30.58
N ILE A 141 2.44 -8.01 -29.77
CA ILE A 141 3.85 -8.07 -29.36
C ILE A 141 4.32 -9.52 -29.46
N SER A 142 5.48 -9.77 -30.06
CA SER A 142 6.05 -11.11 -30.13
C SER A 142 6.77 -11.48 -28.83
N MET A 143 6.65 -12.73 -28.39
CA MET A 143 7.38 -13.20 -27.20
C MET A 143 8.90 -13.26 -27.43
N GLU A 144 9.33 -13.45 -28.67
CA GLU A 144 10.75 -13.42 -29.05
C GLU A 144 11.36 -12.04 -28.81
N THR A 145 10.67 -10.96 -29.18
CA THR A 145 11.14 -9.60 -28.90
C THR A 145 11.21 -9.30 -27.40
N LEU A 146 10.26 -9.80 -26.60
CA LEU A 146 10.29 -9.62 -25.14
C LEU A 146 11.43 -10.40 -24.48
N LYS A 147 11.69 -11.62 -24.97
CA LYS A 147 12.81 -12.44 -24.55
C LYS A 147 14.14 -11.72 -24.77
N GLU A 148 14.36 -11.15 -25.95
CA GLU A 148 15.60 -10.42 -26.27
C GLU A 148 15.73 -9.11 -25.49
N MET A 149 14.63 -8.37 -25.34
CA MET A 149 14.63 -7.08 -24.63
C MET A 149 14.95 -7.20 -23.15
N PHE A 150 14.38 -8.21 -22.48
CA PHE A 150 14.55 -8.44 -21.04
C PHE A 150 15.59 -9.51 -20.68
N GLU A 151 16.20 -10.16 -21.68
CA GLU A 151 17.20 -11.22 -21.52
C GLU A 151 16.70 -12.40 -20.65
N LEU A 152 15.42 -12.75 -20.79
CA LEU A 152 14.76 -13.84 -20.06
C LEU A 152 14.55 -15.07 -20.93
N GLU A 153 14.30 -16.23 -20.31
CA GLU A 153 13.95 -17.43 -21.05
C GLU A 153 12.50 -17.37 -21.57
N LEU A 154 12.26 -17.89 -22.78
CA LEU A 154 10.94 -17.89 -23.41
C LEU A 154 9.85 -18.57 -22.56
N PRO A 155 10.09 -19.72 -21.89
CA PRO A 155 9.12 -20.32 -20.99
C PRO A 155 8.78 -19.44 -19.78
N MET A 156 9.73 -18.67 -19.26
CA MET A 156 9.48 -17.73 -18.16
C MET A 156 8.60 -16.58 -18.61
N VAL A 157 8.93 -15.96 -19.75
CA VAL A 157 8.13 -14.87 -20.34
C VAL A 157 6.69 -15.35 -20.58
N HIS A 158 6.53 -16.53 -21.18
CA HIS A 158 5.22 -17.16 -21.35
C HIS A 158 4.50 -17.34 -20.02
N SER A 159 5.14 -17.92 -19.01
CA SER A 159 4.53 -18.13 -17.69
C SER A 159 4.10 -16.83 -17.01
N ILE A 160 4.88 -15.75 -17.13
CA ILE A 160 4.57 -14.45 -16.54
C ILE A 160 3.34 -13.85 -17.23
N ILE A 161 3.35 -13.83 -18.56
CA ILE A 161 2.25 -13.27 -19.35
C ILE A 161 0.97 -14.08 -19.15
N SER A 162 1.03 -15.42 -19.21
CA SER A 162 -0.13 -16.27 -18.95
C SER A 162 -0.71 -16.02 -17.56
N LYS A 163 0.14 -15.84 -16.53
CA LYS A 163 -0.31 -15.52 -15.18
C LYS A 163 -1.00 -14.15 -15.12
N MET A 164 -0.49 -13.15 -15.81
CA MET A 164 -1.11 -11.82 -15.90
C MET A 164 -2.48 -11.87 -16.59
N ILE A 165 -2.62 -12.66 -17.65
CA ILE A 165 -3.89 -12.85 -18.36
C ILE A 165 -4.91 -13.57 -17.47
N ILE A 166 -4.50 -14.65 -16.79
CA ILE A 166 -5.39 -15.43 -15.89
C ILE A 166 -5.87 -14.60 -14.69
N ASN A 167 -4.99 -13.74 -14.15
CA ASN A 167 -5.35 -12.84 -13.06
C ASN A 167 -6.22 -11.65 -13.50
N GLU A 168 -6.56 -11.55 -14.79
CA GLU A 168 -7.28 -10.41 -15.39
C GLU A 168 -6.54 -9.06 -15.22
N GLU A 169 -5.22 -9.11 -15.03
CA GLU A 169 -4.37 -7.92 -14.90
C GLU A 169 -4.04 -7.32 -16.28
N LEU A 170 -4.03 -8.15 -17.32
CA LEU A 170 -3.73 -7.75 -18.70
C LEU A 170 -4.84 -8.21 -19.64
N MET A 171 -5.47 -7.27 -20.33
CA MET A 171 -6.51 -7.52 -21.34
C MET A 171 -5.88 -7.98 -22.66
N ALA A 172 -5.36 -9.19 -22.68
CA ALA A 172 -4.67 -9.76 -23.84
C ALA A 172 -4.97 -11.24 -24.02
N SER A 173 -4.85 -11.71 -25.25
CA SER A 173 -4.89 -13.14 -25.59
C SER A 173 -3.56 -13.58 -26.18
N LEU A 174 -3.11 -14.77 -25.80
CA LEU A 174 -1.91 -15.37 -26.36
C LEU A 174 -2.25 -16.23 -27.58
N ASP A 175 -1.61 -15.97 -28.71
CA ASP A 175 -1.68 -16.82 -29.90
C ASP A 175 -0.58 -17.90 -29.86
N GLN A 176 -1.00 -19.16 -29.75
CA GLN A 176 -0.10 -20.31 -29.58
C GLN A 176 0.79 -20.63 -30.79
N PRO A 177 0.33 -20.59 -32.06
CA PRO A 177 1.18 -20.90 -33.21
C PRO A 177 2.20 -19.80 -33.53
N THR A 178 1.84 -18.52 -33.40
CA THR A 178 2.76 -17.41 -33.73
C THR A 178 3.57 -16.92 -32.54
N GLN A 179 3.29 -17.41 -31.33
CA GLN A 179 3.93 -16.97 -30.09
C GLN A 179 3.85 -15.44 -29.90
N THR A 180 2.69 -14.87 -30.23
CA THR A 180 2.42 -13.43 -30.10
C THR A 180 1.32 -13.17 -29.09
N VAL A 181 1.44 -12.07 -28.36
CA VAL A 181 0.41 -11.55 -27.46
C VAL A 181 -0.37 -10.50 -28.23
N VAL A 182 -1.68 -10.71 -28.35
CA VAL A 182 -2.61 -9.78 -28.99
C VAL A 182 -3.38 -9.04 -27.89
N MET A 183 -3.24 -7.72 -27.84
CA MET A 183 -3.91 -6.87 -26.85
C MET A 183 -5.34 -6.60 -27.30
N HIS A 184 -6.27 -6.63 -26.36
CA HIS A 184 -7.66 -6.27 -26.61
C HIS A 184 -7.79 -4.79 -26.25
N ARG A 185 -8.16 -3.93 -27.21
CA ARG A 185 -8.34 -2.48 -27.02
C ARG A 185 -9.59 -2.13 -26.20
N THR A 186 -9.76 -2.76 -25.05
CA THR A 186 -10.87 -2.54 -24.12
C THR A 186 -10.54 -1.51 -23.05
N GLU A 187 -9.36 -0.89 -23.11
CA GLU A 187 -8.97 0.11 -22.13
C GLU A 187 -9.90 1.34 -22.22
N PRO A 188 -10.55 1.72 -21.11
CA PRO A 188 -11.41 2.88 -21.07
C PRO A 188 -10.60 4.16 -21.36
N THR A 189 -11.19 5.03 -22.17
CA THR A 189 -10.63 6.37 -22.43
C THR A 189 -10.47 7.15 -21.12
N SER A 190 -9.59 8.15 -21.09
CA SER A 190 -9.38 9.02 -19.91
C SER A 190 -10.70 9.59 -19.36
N LEU A 191 -11.64 9.96 -20.24
CA LEU A 191 -12.98 10.43 -19.85
C LEU A 191 -13.81 9.33 -19.18
N GLN A 192 -13.85 8.13 -19.76
CA GLN A 192 -14.54 6.98 -19.18
C GLN A 192 -13.95 6.61 -17.82
N ASN A 193 -12.63 6.64 -17.67
CA ASN A 193 -11.96 6.45 -16.39
C ASN A 193 -12.37 7.51 -15.37
N MET A 194 -12.36 8.80 -15.73
CA MET A 194 -12.82 9.86 -14.82
C MET A 194 -14.29 9.66 -14.40
N ALA A 195 -15.15 9.21 -15.31
CA ALA A 195 -16.54 8.91 -15.01
C ALA A 195 -16.69 7.71 -14.06
N LEU A 196 -15.92 6.63 -14.26
CA LEU A 196 -15.87 5.47 -13.36
C LEU A 196 -15.42 5.88 -11.95
N GLN A 197 -14.33 6.66 -11.85
CA GLN A 197 -13.85 7.16 -10.55
C GLN A 197 -14.89 8.05 -9.86
N LEU A 198 -15.61 8.87 -10.62
CA LEU A 198 -16.66 9.72 -10.08
C LEU A 198 -17.86 8.89 -9.60
N ALA A 199 -18.24 7.84 -10.34
CA ALA A 199 -19.30 6.92 -9.92
C ALA A 199 -18.97 6.23 -8.60
N GLU A 200 -17.73 5.76 -8.40
CA GLU A 200 -17.30 5.19 -7.12
C GLU A 200 -17.34 6.20 -5.97
N LYS A 201 -16.85 7.42 -6.22
CA LYS A 201 -16.89 8.49 -5.22
C LYS A 201 -18.32 8.89 -4.86
N LEU A 202 -19.22 8.94 -5.85
CA LEU A 202 -20.65 9.16 -5.60
C LEU A 202 -21.25 8.04 -4.75
N GLY A 203 -20.91 6.78 -5.02
CA GLY A 203 -21.30 5.64 -4.17
C GLY A 203 -20.85 5.83 -2.71
N GLY A 204 -19.58 6.17 -2.51
CA GLY A 204 -19.05 6.47 -1.18
C GLY A 204 -19.71 7.68 -0.49
N LEU A 205 -20.12 8.70 -1.25
CA LEU A 205 -20.86 9.85 -0.72
C LEU A 205 -22.28 9.47 -0.30
N VAL A 206 -22.97 8.61 -1.07
CA VAL A 206 -24.29 8.10 -0.72
C VAL A 206 -24.21 7.30 0.59
N GLU A 207 -23.27 6.37 0.71
CA GLU A 207 -23.07 5.61 1.95
C GLU A 207 -22.78 6.53 3.15
N ASN A 208 -21.96 7.57 2.96
CA ASN A 208 -21.67 8.53 4.02
C ASN A 208 -22.90 9.36 4.40
N ASN A 209 -23.74 9.72 3.43
CA ASN A 209 -25.00 10.42 3.68
C ASN A 209 -25.98 9.54 4.47
N GLU A 210 -26.10 8.25 4.13
CA GLU A 210 -26.91 7.29 4.88
C GLU A 210 -26.42 7.15 6.33
N ARG A 211 -25.11 6.97 6.54
CA ARG A 211 -24.51 6.93 7.89
C ARG A 211 -24.82 8.18 8.72
N VAL A 212 -24.73 9.38 8.12
CA VAL A 212 -25.06 10.64 8.81
C VAL A 212 -26.57 10.75 9.06
N PHE A 213 -27.40 10.29 8.13
CA PHE A 213 -28.85 10.28 8.28
C PHE A 213 -29.28 9.38 9.44
N ASP A 214 -28.75 8.17 9.53
CA ASP A 214 -29.01 7.24 10.64
C ASP A 214 -28.61 7.82 12.00
N LEU A 215 -27.44 8.47 12.07
CA LEU A 215 -26.99 9.17 13.28
C LEU A 215 -27.94 10.31 13.68
N LYS A 216 -28.48 11.05 12.71
CA LYS A 216 -29.46 12.11 12.97
C LYS A 216 -30.80 11.55 13.41
N GLN A 217 -31.25 10.42 12.84
CA GLN A 217 -32.49 9.76 13.25
C GLN A 217 -32.37 9.14 14.66
N GLY A 218 -31.22 8.58 15.02
CA GLY A 218 -30.94 8.03 16.35
C GLY A 218 -30.98 9.06 17.49
N VAL A 219 -30.66 10.32 17.22
CA VAL A 219 -30.76 11.42 18.21
C VAL A 219 -32.22 11.88 18.41
N TYR A 220 -33.07 11.75 17.39
CA TYR A 220 -34.50 12.09 17.49
C TYR A 220 -35.40 10.93 17.97
N GLY A 221 -34.94 9.68 17.87
CA GLY A 221 -35.68 8.48 18.33
C GLY A 221 -35.69 8.26 19.85
N GLY A 222 -34.84 8.96 20.61
CA GLY A 222 -34.76 8.82 22.08
C GLY A 222 -35.78 9.66 22.88
N TYR A 223 -36.48 10.60 22.24
CA TYR A 223 -37.38 11.55 22.92
C TYR A 223 -38.86 11.22 22.80
N PHE A 224 -39.26 10.18 22.05
CA PHE A 224 -40.66 9.81 21.84
C PHE A 224 -41.13 8.53 22.56
N ASN A 225 -40.28 7.90 23.38
CA ASN A 225 -40.59 6.61 24.02
C ASN A 225 -40.52 6.61 25.56
N ARG A 226 -40.71 7.78 26.20
CA ARG A 226 -40.75 7.89 27.67
C ARG A 226 -42.14 8.19 28.26
N ASP A 227 -43.15 8.49 27.44
CA ASP A 227 -44.46 8.95 27.92
C ASP A 227 -45.64 8.01 27.58
N GLN A 228 -45.41 6.71 27.48
CA GLN A 228 -46.51 5.75 27.31
C GLN A 228 -46.26 4.41 28.00
N LYS A 229 -46.24 4.41 29.34
CA LYS A 229 -46.56 3.22 30.15
C LYS A 229 -46.92 3.62 31.58
N GLY A 230 -48.07 4.29 31.71
CA GLY A 230 -48.85 4.29 32.94
C GLY A 230 -49.68 3.01 33.05
N TYR A 231 -49.81 2.51 34.28
CA TYR A 231 -50.84 1.55 34.75
C TYR A 231 -50.82 0.10 34.22
N GLN A 232 -50.11 -0.80 34.94
CA GLN A 232 -50.72 -2.07 35.39
C GLN A 232 -49.88 -2.81 36.46
N GLN A 233 -50.26 -2.54 37.70
CA GLN A 233 -50.62 -3.50 38.76
C GLN A 233 -49.99 -4.92 38.78
N LYS A 234 -49.15 -5.12 39.79
CA LYS A 234 -49.04 -6.26 40.75
C LYS A 234 -49.76 -7.58 40.43
N GLN A 235 -48.97 -8.66 40.54
CA GLN A 235 -49.19 -10.01 41.12
C GLN A 235 -48.51 -11.03 40.18
N GLY A 236 -47.65 -11.95 40.56
CA GLY A 236 -47.24 -12.54 41.83
C GLY A 236 -46.82 -13.99 41.52
N GLY A 237 -45.82 -14.53 42.21
CA GLY A 237 -45.75 -15.97 42.44
C GLY A 237 -44.52 -16.76 41.97
N TYR A 238 -43.74 -17.18 42.98
CA TYR A 238 -43.21 -18.54 43.22
C TYR A 238 -41.87 -19.03 42.63
N ASN A 239 -40.92 -19.12 43.57
CA ASN A 239 -40.03 -20.25 43.92
C ASN A 239 -39.00 -20.79 42.90
N ARG A 240 -37.72 -20.72 43.29
CA ARG A 240 -36.99 -21.93 43.75
C ARG A 240 -35.72 -21.60 44.54
N ASP A 241 -35.68 -22.10 45.77
CA ASP A 241 -34.54 -22.26 46.67
C ASP A 241 -33.30 -22.94 46.06
N GLY A 242 -32.13 -22.69 46.67
CA GLY A 242 -31.09 -23.73 46.76
C GLY A 242 -29.64 -23.26 46.76
N GLN A 243 -29.10 -23.03 47.96
CA GLN A 243 -27.69 -22.78 48.32
C GLN A 243 -26.62 -23.68 47.66
N ARG A 244 -25.46 -23.08 47.36
CA ARG A 244 -24.04 -23.50 47.59
C ARG A 244 -23.18 -22.62 46.67
N GLY A 245 -22.26 -21.75 47.09
CA GLY A 245 -21.29 -21.82 48.17
C GLY A 245 -19.89 -21.93 47.55
N GLY A 246 -19.08 -20.85 47.57
CA GLY A 246 -17.61 -20.94 47.47
C GLY A 246 -16.88 -19.93 46.57
N TYR A 247 -16.21 -18.97 47.22
CA TYR A 247 -14.93 -18.31 46.85
C TYR A 247 -14.82 -17.52 45.53
N GLN A 248 -14.64 -16.19 45.58
CA GLN A 248 -13.32 -15.56 45.74
C GLN A 248 -13.40 -14.02 45.78
N GLN A 249 -12.46 -13.47 46.54
CA GLN A 249 -12.23 -12.11 47.03
C GLN A 249 -12.16 -10.93 46.04
N LYS A 250 -12.50 -9.77 46.63
CA LYS A 250 -11.96 -8.39 46.49
C LYS A 250 -12.33 -7.60 45.23
N GLN A 251 -13.27 -6.65 45.32
CA GLN A 251 -13.18 -5.26 45.83
C GLN A 251 -12.25 -4.31 45.07
N GLY A 252 -12.88 -3.28 44.51
CA GLY A 252 -12.38 -1.90 44.36
C GLY A 252 -11.56 -1.65 43.10
N GLY A 253 -11.92 -0.77 42.17
CA GLY A 253 -12.78 0.40 42.26
C GLY A 253 -11.99 1.65 41.86
N TYR A 254 -12.52 2.36 40.86
CA TYR A 254 -12.38 3.79 40.59
C TYR A 254 -11.27 4.35 39.69
N ASN A 255 -11.79 5.09 38.70
CA ASN A 255 -11.31 6.33 38.09
C ASN A 255 -10.26 6.28 36.96
N ARG A 256 -10.78 6.41 35.74
CA ARG A 256 -10.27 7.41 34.79
C ARG A 256 -11.42 8.20 34.17
N GLU A 257 -11.65 9.37 34.76
CA GLU A 257 -12.39 10.49 34.18
C GLU A 257 -11.69 11.03 32.93
N ASN A 258 -12.52 11.28 31.91
CA ASN A 258 -12.68 12.56 31.23
C ASN A 258 -11.44 13.47 31.09
N HIS A 259 -10.87 13.45 29.88
CA HIS A 259 -10.57 14.70 29.19
C HIS A 259 -10.84 14.51 27.71
N LEU A 260 -11.94 15.07 27.22
CA LEU A 260 -12.12 15.62 25.86
C LEU A 260 -13.55 16.17 25.73
N ARG A 261 -13.81 17.27 26.44
CA ARG A 261 -14.94 18.17 26.14
C ARG A 261 -14.40 19.58 26.20
N ASN A 262 -14.05 20.12 25.03
CA ASN A 262 -14.21 21.53 24.67
C ASN A 262 -13.57 21.78 23.30
N ARG A 263 -14.33 21.55 22.24
CA ARG A 263 -14.18 22.37 21.03
C ARG A 263 -15.46 22.34 20.21
N PHE A 264 -16.43 23.18 20.60
CA PHE A 264 -17.34 23.85 19.69
C PHE A 264 -18.04 24.97 20.44
N GLY A 265 -17.87 26.21 19.96
CA GLY A 265 -18.77 27.30 20.30
C GLY A 265 -18.13 28.67 20.18
N LEU A 266 -18.75 29.50 19.33
CA LEU A 266 -18.69 30.97 19.25
C LEU A 266 -17.52 31.49 18.40
N TRP A 267 -17.66 31.74 17.11
CA TRP A 267 -18.56 32.71 16.42
C TRP A 267 -18.40 34.14 16.95
N ALA A 268 -18.14 35.04 16.00
CA ALA A 268 -18.29 36.50 16.02
C ALA A 268 -17.06 37.40 16.23
N ALA A 269 -17.08 38.49 15.44
CA ALA A 269 -16.27 39.72 15.42
C ALA A 269 -14.86 39.57 14.84
N SER A 270 -14.58 39.95 13.59
CA SER A 270 -14.64 41.29 12.98
C SER A 270 -13.83 42.35 13.72
N TRP A 271 -13.11 43.14 12.93
CA TRP A 271 -12.48 44.44 13.20
C TRP A 271 -10.97 44.45 13.51
N GLY A 272 -10.21 45.02 12.57
CA GLY A 272 -9.40 46.19 12.90
C GLY A 272 -7.88 46.01 12.90
N LYS A 273 -7.26 46.44 11.80
CA LYS A 273 -6.02 47.25 11.70
C LYS A 273 -5.00 47.14 12.85
N LEU A 274 -3.80 46.63 12.53
CA LEU A 274 -2.60 47.41 12.19
C LEU A 274 -1.54 46.47 11.59
#